data_AF-A0A6N7VHN7-F1
#
_entry.id   AF-A0A6N7VHN7-F1
#
_cell.length_a   1.000
_cell.length_b   1.000
_cell.length_c   1.000
_cell.angle_alpha   90.00
_cell.angle_beta   90.00
_cell.angle_gamma   90.00
#
_symmetry.space_group_name_H-M   'P 1'
#
loop_
_entity.id
_entity.type
_entity.pdbx_description
1 polymer ?
#
loop_
_entity_poly.entity_id
_entity_poly.type
_entity_poly.pdbx_seq_one_letter_code
_entity_poly.pdbx_strand_id
1 'polypeptide(L)' 'MNRIYKVIWSKVRNSWVVVSEIARNHGKEHSQRKNIPGGYMP' A
#
# COMPACT_ATOMS: atom_id res chain seq x y z
N MET A 1 10.21 2.59 -2.20
CA MET A 1 9.70 3.85 -1.61
C MET A 1 8.98 4.60 -2.70
N ASN A 2 7.68 4.34 -2.85
CA ASN A 2 6.85 4.94 -3.90
C ASN A 2 5.60 5.45 -3.20
N ARG A 3 5.71 6.61 -2.55
CA ARG A 3 4.62 7.24 -1.83
C ARG A 3 3.74 7.95 -2.86
N ILE A 4 2.48 7.57 -2.94
CA ILE A 4 1.50 8.27 -3.78
C ILE A 4 0.62 9.07 -2.86
N TYR A 5 0.31 10.31 -3.23
CA TYR A 5 -0.47 11.22 -2.40
C TYR A 5 -1.78 11.58 -3.08
N LYS A 6 -2.86 11.69 -2.30
CA LYS A 6 -4.08 12.35 -2.75
C LYS A 6 -3.93 13.84 -2.54
N VAL A 7 -4.17 14.62 -3.60
CA VAL A 7 -4.05 16.07 -3.60
C VAL A 7 -5.35 16.67 -4.10
N ILE A 8 -5.82 17.74 -3.48
CA ILE A 8 -7.02 18.49 -3.91
C ILE A 8 -6.66 19.94 -4.19
N TRP A 9 -7.38 20.58 -5.11
CA TRP A 9 -7.26 22.02 -5.32
C TRP A 9 -8.07 22.77 -4.27
N SER A 10 -7.40 23.54 -3.43
CA SER A 10 -8.06 24.43 -2.49
C SER A 10 -8.29 25.79 -3.16
N LYS A 11 -9.55 26.15 -3.38
CA LYS A 11 -9.91 27.49 -3.88
C LYS A 11 -9.58 28.59 -2.88
N VAL A 12 -9.76 28.33 -1.58
CA VAL A 12 -9.47 29.29 -0.50
C VAL A 12 -7.98 29.61 -0.43
N ARG A 13 -7.12 28.60 -0.60
CA ARG A 13 -5.67 28.75 -0.54
C ARG A 13 -5.01 28.94 -1.91
N ASN A 14 -5.81 28.89 -2.98
CA ASN A 14 -5.38 28.91 -4.38
C ASN A 14 -4.17 27.98 -4.64
N SER A 15 -4.19 26.78 -4.05
CA SER A 15 -3.05 25.87 -4.02
C SER A 15 -3.48 24.41 -3.88
N TRP A 16 -2.59 23.50 -4.29
CA TRP A 16 -2.77 22.06 -4.14
C TRP A 16 -2.42 21.63 -2.71
N VAL A 17 -3.36 20.97 -2.04
CA VAL A 17 -3.19 20.50 -0.66
C VAL A 17 -3.22 18.98 -0.62
N VAL A 18 -2.20 18.38 0.00
CA VAL A 18 -2.16 16.93 0.26
C VAL A 18 -3.09 16.61 1.41
N VAL A 19 -4.04 15.71 1.17
CA VAL A 19 -5.02 15.31 2.19
C VAL A 19 -4.72 13.96 2.80
N SER A 20 -4.02 13.08 2.08
CA SER A 20 -3.66 11.75 2.57
C SER A 20 -2.51 11.14 1.77
N GLU A 21 -1.71 10.31 2.44
CA GLU A 21 -0.82 9.37 1.76
C GLU A 21 -1.61 8.12 1.35
N ILE A 22 -1.59 7.80 0.06
CA ILE A 22 -2.05 6.50 -0.44
C ILE A 22 -0.88 5.54 -0.23
N ALA A 23 -0.95 4.78 0.86
CA ALA A 23 -0.16 3.58 0.97
C ALA A 23 -0.61 2.62 -0.14
N ARG A 24 0.16 2.56 -1.24
CA ARG A 24 0.17 1.34 -2.07
C ARG A 24 0.79 0.29 -1.17
N ASN A 25 -0.03 -0.37 -0.36
CA ASN A 25 0.29 -1.67 0.17
C ASN A 25 0.58 -2.53 -1.06
N HIS A 26 1.85 -2.59 -1.46
CA HIS A 26 2.36 -3.72 -2.18
C HIS A 26 1.96 -4.89 -1.30
N GLY A 27 0.96 -5.66 -1.75
CA GLY A 27 0.57 -6.94 -1.19
C GLY A 27 1.75 -7.88 -1.27
N LYS A 28 2.71 -7.67 -0.39
CA LYS A 28 3.76 -8.59 0.01
C LYS A 28 3.70 -8.68 1.53
N GLU A 29 2.49 -8.84 2.07
CA GLU A 29 2.39 -9.55 3.32
C GLU A 29 2.72 -11.01 3.01
N HIS A 30 3.89 -11.42 3.49
CA HIS A 30 4.36 -12.78 3.62
C HIS A 30 4.56 -13.63 2.36
N SER A 31 5.79 -13.60 1.82
CA SER A 31 6.50 -14.88 1.73
C SER A 31 6.82 -15.37 3.16
N GLN A 32 5.89 -16.05 3.84
CA GLN A 32 6.30 -17.08 4.80
C GLN A 32 6.75 -18.29 4.00
N ARG A 33 7.96 -18.21 3.44
CA ARG A 33 8.68 -19.43 3.12
C ARG A 33 9.22 -19.99 4.44
N LYS A 34 8.39 -20.73 5.18
CA LYS A 34 8.87 -21.68 6.20
C LYS A 34 7.93 -22.90 6.30
N ASN A 35 8.39 -23.95 5.62
CA ASN A 35 8.29 -25.37 5.97
C ASN A 35 6.98 -26.12 5.64
N ILE A 36 6.96 -26.71 4.44
CA ILE A 36 6.35 -28.03 4.24
C ILE A 36 7.27 -29.03 4.97
N PRO A 37 6.76 -29.75 5.97
CA PRO A 37 6.72 -31.20 5.81
C PRO A 37 5.43 -31.78 6.38
N GLY A 38 4.74 -32.58 5.58
CA GLY A 38 3.69 -33.47 6.08
C GLY A 38 2.29 -32.91 5.89
N GLY A 39 1.64 -33.40 4.85
CA GLY A 39 0.22 -33.21 4.61
C GLY A 39 -0.14 -33.89 3.30
N TYR A 40 -0.47 -35.18 3.39
CA TYR A 40 -0.95 -36.02 2.29
C TYR A 40 -1.90 -35.27 1.34
N MET A 41 -1.64 -35.36 0.04
CA MET A 41 -2.64 -35.10 -1.01
C MET A 41 -2.83 -36.40 -1.82
N PRO A 42 -4.07 -36.84 -2.07
CA PRO A 42 -4.37 -37.82 -3.13
C PRO A 42 -4.19 -37.22 -4.53
#